data_AF-Q1UZY1-F1
#
_entry.id   AF-Q1UZY1-F1
#
_cell.length_a   1.000
_cell.length_b   1.000
_cell.length_c   1.000
_cell.angle_alpha   90.00
_cell.angle_beta   90.00
_cell.angle_gamma   90.00
#
_symmetry.space_group_name_H-M   'P 1'
#
loop_
_entity.id
_entity.type
_entity.pdbx_description
1 polymer ?
#
loop_
_entity_poly.entity_id
_entity_poly.type
_entity_poly.pdbx_seq_one_letter_code
_entity_poly.pdbx_strand_id
1 'polypeptide(L)'
;MFMPGALLIGCDAGTLNMPKIKGSHTAMKSGMIAAETINEHLKENKDLSIYEDKFKKSWIYEELHQARNVKPSFSWGLILGIIFTGIDQILFRGKLPFTLRHKHADHETLKPANEMPKIDYPKPDNVITFDKTSSVYLTEPITLIINLYT
;
A
#
# COMPACT_ATOMS: atom_id res chain seq x y z
N MET A 1 -6.43 -13.97 -3.18
CA MET A 1 -5.34 -13.33 -3.98
C MET A 1 -4.99 -14.15 -5.23
N PHE A 2 -5.96 -14.83 -5.84
CA PHE A 2 -5.77 -15.70 -6.99
C PHE A 2 -7.00 -15.59 -7.91
N MET A 3 -6.83 -15.97 -9.17
CA MET A 3 -7.90 -16.15 -10.13
C MET A 3 -7.49 -17.28 -11.10
N PRO A 4 -8.40 -17.85 -11.91
CA PRO A 4 -8.03 -18.89 -12.88
C PRO A 4 -6.87 -18.43 -13.77
N GLY A 5 -5.73 -19.11 -13.66
CA GLY A 5 -4.53 -18.82 -14.44
C GLY A 5 -3.66 -17.65 -13.96
N ALA A 6 -3.99 -16.98 -12.85
CA ALA A 6 -3.18 -15.86 -12.37
C ALA A 6 -3.16 -15.69 -10.83
N LEU A 7 -2.08 -15.07 -10.35
CA LEU A 7 -1.88 -14.69 -8.94
C LEU A 7 -1.64 -13.18 -8.86
N LEU A 8 -2.21 -12.55 -7.83
CA LEU A 8 -1.93 -11.15 -7.50
C LEU A 8 -0.86 -11.10 -6.39
N ILE A 9 0.22 -10.35 -6.61
CA ILE A 9 1.35 -10.22 -5.70
C ILE A 9 1.74 -8.74 -5.50
N GLY A 10 2.60 -8.46 -4.53
CA GLY A 10 3.18 -7.13 -4.34
C GLY A 10 2.18 -6.05 -3.94
N CYS A 11 2.49 -4.81 -4.32
CA CYS A 11 1.64 -3.65 -4.01
C CYS A 11 0.26 -3.74 -4.68
N ASP A 12 0.15 -4.39 -5.84
CA ASP A 12 -1.14 -4.62 -6.52
C ASP A 12 -2.06 -5.52 -5.67
N ALA A 13 -1.49 -6.45 -4.91
CA ALA A 13 -2.22 -7.25 -3.94
C ALA A 13 -2.40 -6.57 -2.57
N GLY A 14 -1.89 -5.33 -2.40
CA GLY A 14 -2.04 -4.56 -1.17
C GLY A 14 -1.10 -4.99 -0.03
N THR A 15 0.10 -5.51 -0.31
CA THR A 15 1.01 -6.01 0.73
C THR A 15 1.80 -4.91 1.47
N LEU A 16 1.38 -3.65 1.46
CA LEU A 16 2.11 -2.55 2.09
C LEU A 16 1.88 -2.49 3.60
N ASN A 17 2.96 -2.52 4.39
CA ASN A 17 2.90 -2.14 5.80
C ASN A 17 2.94 -0.61 5.94
N MET A 18 1.76 0.02 6.00
CA MET A 18 1.61 1.47 6.07
C MET A 18 2.28 2.12 7.29
N PRO A 19 2.10 1.66 8.55
CA PRO A 19 2.74 2.30 9.70
C PRO A 19 4.27 2.33 9.62
N LYS A 20 4.88 1.33 8.98
CA LYS A 20 6.33 1.26 8.79
C LYS A 20 6.82 1.97 7.52
N ILE A 21 5.91 2.33 6.61
CA ILE A 21 6.21 2.80 5.24
C ILE A 21 7.12 1.80 4.51
N LYS A 22 6.80 0.50 4.63
CA LYS A 22 7.61 -0.59 4.05
C LYS A 22 6.74 -1.58 3.31
N GLY A 23 6.97 -1.68 2.00
CA GLY A 23 6.28 -2.64 1.11
C GLY A 23 7.22 -3.52 0.30
N SER A 24 8.52 -3.21 0.22
CA SER A 24 9.45 -3.94 -0.64
C SER A 24 9.67 -5.37 -0.16
N HIS A 25 9.89 -5.58 1.13
CA HIS A 25 10.14 -6.92 1.70
C HIS A 25 8.90 -7.81 1.66
N THR A 26 7.71 -7.23 1.90
CA THR A 26 6.44 -7.94 1.79
C THR A 26 6.10 -8.28 0.34
N ALA A 27 6.37 -7.36 -0.60
CA ALA A 27 6.20 -7.60 -2.02
C ALA A 27 7.11 -8.74 -2.50
N MET A 28 8.41 -8.70 -2.16
CA MET A 28 9.37 -9.77 -2.48
C MET A 28 8.89 -11.12 -1.92
N LYS A 29 8.50 -11.18 -0.64
CA LYS A 29 8.05 -12.43 -0.04
C LYS A 29 6.76 -12.95 -0.67
N SER A 30 5.81 -12.06 -1.00
CA SER A 30 4.58 -12.45 -1.70
C SER A 30 4.86 -13.06 -3.08
N GLY A 31 5.89 -12.57 -3.78
CA GLY A 31 6.35 -13.12 -5.05
C GLY A 31 7.05 -14.47 -4.90
N MET A 32 7.86 -14.66 -3.85
CA MET A 32 8.46 -15.96 -3.54
C MET A 32 7.40 -17.04 -3.29
N ILE A 33 6.38 -16.74 -2.48
CA ILE A 33 5.28 -17.66 -2.19
C ILE A 33 4.50 -17.99 -3.48
N ALA A 34 4.33 -17.00 -4.37
CA ALA A 34 3.67 -17.20 -5.65
C ALA A 34 4.49 -18.13 -6.56
N ALA A 35 5.81 -17.94 -6.64
CA ALA A 35 6.70 -18.81 -7.40
C ALA A 35 6.67 -20.26 -6.88
N GLU A 36 6.72 -20.46 -5.56
CA GLU A 36 6.56 -21.78 -4.93
C GLU A 36 5.21 -22.42 -5.29
N THR A 37 4.13 -21.63 -5.26
CA THR A 37 2.78 -22.08 -5.62
C THR A 37 2.66 -22.47 -7.09
N ILE A 38 3.23 -21.67 -8.00
CA ILE A 38 3.24 -21.97 -9.43
C ILE A 38 4.03 -23.25 -9.70
N ASN A 39 5.18 -23.44 -9.06
CA ASN A 39 5.97 -24.66 -9.21
C ASN A 39 5.19 -25.92 -8.74
N GLU A 40 4.43 -25.83 -7.65
CA GLU A 40 3.55 -26.92 -7.20
C GLU A 40 2.38 -27.16 -8.15
N HIS A 41 1.79 -26.09 -8.70
CA HIS A 41 0.76 -26.21 -9.74
C HIS A 41 1.30 -26.97 -10.97
N LEU A 42 2.50 -26.61 -11.45
CA LEU A 42 3.10 -27.24 -12.63
C LEU A 42 3.52 -28.70 -12.41
N LYS A 43 4.00 -29.05 -11.20
CA LYS A 43 4.50 -30.40 -10.89
C LYS A 43 3.43 -31.36 -10.41
N GLU A 44 2.51 -30.89 -9.59
CA GLU A 44 1.56 -31.71 -8.85
C GLU A 44 0.11 -31.43 -9.27
N ASN A 45 -0.10 -30.55 -10.25
CA ASN A 45 -1.43 -30.10 -10.70
C ASN A 45 -2.30 -29.54 -9.55
N LYS A 46 -1.65 -28.95 -8.53
CA LYS A 46 -2.31 -28.30 -7.39
C LYS A 46 -3.02 -27.03 -7.84
N ASP A 47 -4.21 -26.75 -7.32
CA ASP A 47 -4.92 -25.51 -7.63
C ASP A 47 -4.17 -24.26 -7.12
N LEU A 48 -4.17 -23.16 -7.90
CA LEU A 48 -3.47 -21.92 -7.53
C LEU A 48 -4.04 -21.26 -6.25
N SER A 49 -5.23 -21.63 -5.81
CA SER A 49 -5.84 -21.20 -4.54
C SER A 49 -4.98 -21.49 -3.32
N ILE A 50 -4.08 -22.49 -3.37
CA ILE A 50 -3.14 -22.77 -2.27
C ILE A 50 -2.22 -21.58 -1.94
N TYR A 51 -2.08 -20.63 -2.88
CA TYR A 51 -1.34 -19.38 -2.66
C TYR A 51 -1.88 -18.63 -1.45
N GLU A 52 -3.21 -18.56 -1.31
CA GLU A 52 -3.84 -17.82 -0.22
C GLU A 52 -3.58 -18.46 1.14
N ASP A 53 -3.58 -19.79 1.21
CA ASP A 53 -3.28 -20.53 2.43
C ASP A 53 -1.81 -20.35 2.83
N LYS A 54 -0.89 -20.43 1.88
CA LYS A 54 0.53 -20.18 2.12
C LYS A 54 0.79 -18.74 2.56
N PHE A 55 0.11 -17.78 1.93
CA PHE A 55 0.16 -16.37 2.32
C PHE A 55 -0.31 -16.20 3.76
N LYS A 56 -1.47 -16.73 4.13
CA LYS A 56 -2.02 -16.63 5.50
C LYS A 56 -1.13 -17.29 6.56
N LYS A 57 -0.40 -18.34 6.21
CA LYS A 57 0.56 -19.03 7.11
C LYS A 57 1.92 -18.34 7.20
N SER A 58 2.17 -17.31 6.41
CA SER A 58 3.47 -16.67 6.33
C SER A 58 3.57 -15.43 7.24
N TRP A 59 4.79 -15.04 7.57
CA TRP A 59 5.07 -13.86 8.40
C TRP A 59 4.54 -12.56 7.79
N ILE A 60 4.36 -12.47 6.46
CA ILE A 60 3.79 -11.27 5.83
C ILE A 60 2.34 -11.07 6.23
N TYR A 61 1.55 -12.15 6.33
CA TYR A 61 0.16 -12.03 6.78
C TYR A 61 0.11 -11.57 8.23
N GLU A 62 0.94 -12.14 9.10
CA GLU A 62 1.01 -11.72 10.50
C GLU A 62 1.42 -10.25 10.65
N GLU A 63 2.42 -9.80 9.88
CA GLU A 63 2.87 -8.42 9.87
C GLU A 63 1.78 -7.45 9.41
N LEU A 64 1.10 -7.75 8.31
CA LEU A 64 0.03 -6.91 7.78
C LEU A 64 -1.20 -6.92 8.69
N HIS A 65 -1.52 -8.08 9.26
CA HIS A 65 -2.62 -8.22 10.21
C HIS A 65 -2.36 -7.40 11.48
N GLN A 66 -1.13 -7.37 11.99
CA GLN A 66 -0.79 -6.51 13.13
C GLN A 66 -0.97 -5.01 12.81
N ALA A 67 -0.70 -4.58 11.58
CA ALA A 67 -0.81 -3.18 11.15
C ALA A 67 -2.22 -2.73 10.73
N ARG A 68 -3.19 -3.67 10.63
CA ARG A 68 -4.47 -3.48 9.92
C ARG A 68 -5.34 -2.32 10.42
N ASN A 69 -5.22 -1.95 11.70
CA ASN A 69 -6.06 -0.91 12.30
C ASN A 69 -5.43 0.49 12.25
N VAL A 70 -4.17 0.62 11.83
CA VAL A 70 -3.48 1.92 11.84
C VAL A 70 -4.07 2.87 10.82
N LYS A 71 -4.04 2.56 9.51
CA LYS A 71 -4.53 3.51 8.50
C LYS A 71 -6.02 3.89 8.71
N PRO A 72 -6.94 2.97 9.06
CA PRO A 72 -8.32 3.33 9.34
C PRO A 72 -8.51 4.28 10.53
N SER A 73 -7.67 4.22 11.58
CA SER A 73 -7.83 5.08 12.76
C SER A 73 -7.65 6.56 12.45
N PHE A 74 -6.83 6.90 11.45
CA PHE A 74 -6.60 8.28 11.02
C PHE A 74 -7.81 8.90 10.32
N SER A 75 -8.85 8.12 10.00
CA SER A 75 -10.15 8.69 9.57
C SER A 75 -10.84 9.49 10.68
N TRP A 76 -10.43 9.33 11.94
CA TRP A 76 -10.91 10.11 13.08
C TRP A 76 -10.12 11.42 13.28
N GLY A 77 -9.17 11.72 12.39
CA GLY A 77 -8.25 12.84 12.51
C GLY A 77 -6.90 12.44 13.10
N LEU A 78 -5.91 13.34 12.95
CA LEU A 78 -4.51 13.06 13.28
C LEU A 78 -4.31 12.69 14.76
N ILE A 79 -4.86 13.49 15.68
CA ILE A 79 -4.64 13.32 17.13
C ILE A 79 -5.25 12.00 17.63
N LEU A 80 -6.52 11.74 17.30
CA LEU A 80 -7.20 10.51 17.70
C LEU A 80 -6.58 9.28 17.04
N GLY A 81 -6.16 9.39 15.77
CA GLY A 81 -5.44 8.36 15.06
C GLY A 81 -4.14 7.97 15.76
N ILE A 82 -3.31 8.95 16.15
CA ILE A 82 -2.05 8.73 16.87
C ILE A 82 -2.30 8.04 18.23
N ILE A 83 -3.24 8.55 19.03
CA ILE A 83 -3.55 7.99 20.35
C ILE A 83 -3.98 6.52 20.21
N PHE A 84 -4.91 6.26 19.29
CA PHE A 84 -5.39 4.89 19.04
C PHE A 84 -4.27 3.98 18.53
N THR A 85 -3.44 4.45 17.60
CA THR A 85 -2.30 3.69 17.09
C THR A 85 -1.30 3.37 18.21
N GLY A 86 -1.07 4.30 19.14
CA GLY A 86 -0.26 4.03 20.33
C GLY A 86 -0.85 2.90 21.18
N ILE A 87 -2.16 2.94 21.46
CA ILE A 87 -2.85 1.87 22.20
C ILE A 87 -2.76 0.54 21.44
N ASP A 88 -3.12 0.49 20.17
CA ASP A 88 -3.13 -0.74 19.38
C ASP A 88 -1.72 -1.33 19.21
N GLN A 89 -0.74 -0.53 18.79
CA GLN A 89 0.59 -1.02 18.41
C GLN A 89 1.56 -1.17 19.60
N ILE A 90 1.47 -0.33 20.63
CA ILE A 90 2.38 -0.39 21.78
C ILE A 90 1.80 -1.29 22.87
N LEU A 91 0.56 -1.05 23.29
CA LEU A 91 -0.06 -1.79 24.40
C LEU A 91 -0.54 -3.17 23.95
N PHE A 92 -1.29 -3.25 22.84
CA PHE A 92 -1.87 -4.50 22.36
C PHE A 92 -1.04 -5.20 21.27
N ARG A 93 0.05 -4.59 20.81
CA ARG A 93 0.94 -5.14 19.75
C ARG A 93 0.19 -5.58 18.49
N GLY A 94 -0.85 -4.84 18.08
CA GLY A 94 -1.68 -5.13 16.92
C GLY A 94 -2.66 -6.29 17.09
N LYS A 95 -2.85 -6.79 18.32
CA LYS A 95 -3.68 -7.98 18.63
C LYS A 95 -5.09 -7.65 19.13
N LEU A 96 -5.61 -6.45 18.88
CA LEU A 96 -7.00 -6.13 19.21
C LEU A 96 -7.97 -7.13 18.54
N PRO A 97 -9.09 -7.52 19.17
CA PRO A 97 -9.98 -8.57 18.66
C PRO A 97 -10.93 -8.10 17.54
N PHE A 98 -10.67 -6.93 16.94
CA PHE A 98 -11.51 -6.35 15.89
C PHE A 98 -10.65 -5.76 14.78
N THR A 99 -11.28 -5.49 13.63
CA THR A 99 -10.67 -4.90 12.44
C THR A 99 -11.48 -3.68 12.01
N LEU A 100 -10.86 -2.51 12.03
CA LEU A 100 -11.45 -1.28 11.53
C LEU A 100 -11.58 -1.33 10.00
N ARG A 101 -12.60 -0.67 9.47
CA ARG A 101 -12.87 -0.60 8.02
C ARG A 101 -12.81 0.83 7.53
N HIS A 102 -12.34 1.02 6.30
CA HIS A 102 -12.52 2.26 5.57
C HIS A 102 -14.01 2.44 5.23
N LYS A 103 -14.53 3.65 5.43
CA LYS A 103 -15.95 3.96 5.20
C LYS A 103 -16.28 4.35 3.76
N HIS A 104 -15.30 4.94 3.07
CA HIS A 104 -15.46 5.54 1.75
C HIS A 104 -14.26 5.18 0.88
N ALA A 105 -14.49 5.11 -0.43
CA ALA A 105 -13.39 5.13 -1.39
C ALA A 105 -12.82 6.55 -1.49
N ASP A 106 -11.53 6.69 -1.82
CA ASP A 106 -10.87 8.00 -1.84
C ASP A 106 -11.59 9.00 -2.78
N HIS A 107 -12.12 8.54 -3.90
CA HIS A 107 -12.83 9.38 -4.87
C HIS A 107 -14.19 9.92 -4.36
N GLU A 108 -14.75 9.34 -3.31
CA GLU A 108 -16.01 9.78 -2.68
C GLU A 108 -15.81 10.89 -1.65
N THR A 109 -14.55 11.22 -1.31
CA THR A 109 -14.22 12.14 -0.20
C THR A 109 -14.15 13.61 -0.62
N LEU A 110 -14.28 13.91 -1.91
CA LEU A 110 -14.26 15.27 -2.45
C LEU A 110 -15.62 15.96 -2.25
N LYS A 111 -15.60 17.29 -2.11
CA LYS A 111 -16.80 18.13 -2.14
C LYS A 111 -16.76 19.12 -3.30
N PRO A 112 -17.90 19.70 -3.70
CA PRO A 112 -17.94 20.75 -4.70
C PRO A 112 -16.98 21.91 -4.40
N ALA A 113 -16.35 22.45 -5.43
CA ALA A 113 -15.30 23.46 -5.28
C ALA A 113 -15.79 24.76 -4.62
N ASN A 114 -17.06 25.12 -4.82
CA ASN A 114 -17.70 26.28 -4.20
C ASN A 114 -17.99 26.10 -2.69
N GLU A 115 -17.87 24.87 -2.16
CA GLU A 115 -18.06 24.55 -0.74
C GLU A 115 -16.74 24.42 0.03
N MET A 116 -15.61 24.57 -0.66
CA MET A 116 -14.28 24.36 -0.10
C MET A 116 -13.48 25.67 -0.05
N PRO A 117 -12.68 25.91 1.00
CA PRO A 117 -11.79 27.04 1.05
C PRO A 117 -10.71 26.91 -0.03
N LYS A 118 -10.45 27.98 -0.77
CA LYS A 118 -9.31 28.03 -1.68
C LYS A 118 -8.03 28.09 -0.86
N ILE A 119 -7.11 27.16 -1.10
CA ILE A 119 -5.79 27.14 -0.46
C ILE A 119 -4.88 28.12 -1.23
N ASP A 120 -4.29 29.07 -0.51
CA ASP A 120 -3.31 30.00 -1.07
C ASP A 120 -1.89 29.45 -0.85
N TYR A 121 -1.29 28.93 -1.92
CA TYR A 121 0.06 28.37 -1.87
C TYR A 121 1.09 29.46 -2.23
N PRO A 122 2.18 29.61 -1.46
CA PRO A 122 3.23 30.56 -1.81
C PRO A 122 3.86 30.20 -3.15
N LYS A 123 4.34 31.22 -3.88
CA LYS A 123 5.09 31.01 -5.12
C LYS A 123 6.40 30.26 -4.82
N PRO A 124 6.85 29.37 -5.71
CA PRO A 124 8.12 28.69 -5.55
C PRO A 124 9.29 29.68 -5.55
N ASP A 125 10.27 29.44 -4.69
CA ASP A 125 11.48 30.26 -4.51
C ASP A 125 12.67 29.81 -5.37
N ASN A 126 12.56 28.66 -6.05
CA ASN A 126 13.59 27.99 -6.84
C ASN A 126 14.87 27.65 -6.07
N VAL A 127 14.78 27.56 -4.74
CA VAL A 127 15.88 27.12 -3.86
C VAL A 127 15.44 25.90 -3.06
N ILE A 128 14.29 25.99 -2.39
CA ILE A 128 13.69 24.91 -1.60
C ILE A 128 12.42 24.40 -2.27
N THR A 129 11.69 25.29 -2.96
CA THR A 129 10.42 25.03 -3.62
C THR A 129 10.52 25.36 -5.09
N PHE A 130 10.04 24.46 -5.94
CA PHE A 130 10.16 24.57 -7.39
C PHE A 130 8.79 24.47 -8.04
N ASP A 131 8.66 25.03 -9.24
CA ASP A 131 7.45 24.81 -10.02
C ASP A 131 7.36 23.36 -10.51
N LYS A 132 6.14 22.97 -10.91
CA LYS A 132 5.85 21.61 -11.33
C LYS A 132 6.62 21.21 -12.59
N THR A 133 6.85 22.11 -13.54
CA THR A 133 7.52 21.77 -14.82
C THR A 133 8.99 21.46 -14.60
N SER A 134 9.68 22.25 -13.78
CA SER A 134 11.05 21.95 -13.35
C SER A 134 11.13 20.60 -12.62
N SER A 135 10.16 20.31 -11.74
CA SER A 135 10.09 19.04 -11.01
C SER A 135 9.90 17.83 -11.94
N VAL A 136 9.05 17.95 -12.97
CA VAL A 136 8.81 16.87 -13.96
C VAL A 136 10.03 16.67 -14.85
N TYR A 137 10.73 17.74 -15.24
CA TYR A 137 11.95 17.65 -16.04
C TYR A 137 13.02 16.76 -15.35
N LEU A 138 13.18 16.89 -14.04
CA LEU A 138 14.13 16.10 -13.25
C LEU A 138 13.79 14.60 -13.14
N THR A 139 12.55 14.21 -13.45
CA THR A 139 12.16 12.78 -13.48
C THR A 139 12.57 12.07 -14.77
N GLU A 140 13.18 12.79 -15.72
CA GLU A 140 13.61 12.28 -17.03
C GLU A 140 12.58 11.42 -17.80
N PRO A 141 11.29 11.78 -17.84
CA PRO A 141 10.26 10.90 -18.39
C PRO A 141 10.43 10.63 -19.90
N ILE A 142 11.13 11.51 -20.62
CA ILE A 142 11.38 11.40 -22.06
C ILE A 142 12.73 10.74 -22.37
N THR A 143 13.77 10.96 -21.55
CA THR A 143 15.11 10.36 -21.75
C THR A 143 15.07 8.84 -21.65
N LEU A 144 14.22 8.30 -20.78
CA LEU A 144 14.01 6.85 -20.66
C LEU A 144 13.35 6.24 -21.91
N ILE A 145 12.49 7.00 -22.61
CA ILE A 145 11.84 6.54 -23.84
C ILE A 145 12.82 6.55 -25.01
N ILE A 146 13.65 7.59 -25.16
CA ILE A 146 14.58 7.69 -26.31
C ILE A 146 15.70 6.65 -26.22
N ASN A 147 16.24 6.36 -25.02
CA ASN A 147 17.30 5.35 -24.83
C ASN A 147 16.83 3.90 -24.93
N LEU A 148 15.52 3.62 -24.98
CA LEU A 148 14.98 2.27 -25.22
C LEU A 148 14.76 1.98 -26.71
N TYR A 149 14.92 2.96 -27.59
CA TYR A 149 14.73 2.84 -29.05
C TYR A 149 15.98 3.18 -29.88
N THR A 150 17.16 3.25 -29.27
CA THR A 150 18.48 3.33 -29.94
C THR A 150 19.39 2.25 -29.39
#